data_AF-A0A957XZG5-F1
#
_entry.id   AF-A0A957XZG5-F1
#
_cell.length_a   1.000
_cell.length_b   1.000
_cell.length_c   1.000
_cell.angle_alpha   90.00
_cell.angle_beta   90.00
_cell.angle_gamma   90.00
#
_symmetry.space_group_name_H-M   'P 1'
#
loop_
_entity.id
_entity.type
_entity.pdbx_description
1 polymer ?
#
loop_
_entity_poly.entity_id
_entity_poly.type
_entity_poly.pdbx_seq_one_letter_code
_entity_poly.pdbx_strand_id
1 'polypeptide(L)'
;MIESDSPHFPVAGFRFAGVSCGIKPKTAAYGGRALDLALIISDRPCNAAGVFTKNQFPAAPVLFDKETLADNPAGIQAVVINAGNANACTGEQGLANAAASARLVEEALELPGGATLVLSTGVIGLPLPMEKIEAGIREAAVLARSETG
;
A
#
# COMPACT_ATOMS: atom_id res chain seq x y z
N MET A 1 -5.59 35.43 -8.31
CA MET A 1 -6.32 34.25 -8.79
C MET A 1 -5.30 33.30 -9.38
N ILE A 2 -4.75 32.42 -8.55
CA ILE A 2 -4.04 31.22 -8.97
C ILE A 2 -4.79 30.13 -8.22
N GLU A 3 -5.75 29.50 -8.91
CA GLU A 3 -6.37 28.28 -8.40
C GLU A 3 -5.26 27.23 -8.31
N SER A 4 -5.02 26.71 -7.11
CA SER A 4 -4.13 25.58 -6.94
C SER A 4 -4.84 24.35 -7.48
N ASP A 5 -4.38 23.82 -8.60
CA ASP A 5 -4.78 22.53 -9.19
C ASP A 5 -4.34 21.36 -8.29
N SER A 6 -4.85 21.33 -7.06
CA SER A 6 -4.82 20.13 -6.23
C SER A 6 -5.72 19.09 -6.90
N PRO A 7 -5.28 17.84 -7.14
CA PRO A 7 -6.15 16.83 -7.74
C PRO A 7 -7.39 16.62 -6.85
N HIS A 8 -8.54 17.09 -7.33
CA HIS A 8 -9.81 17.01 -6.62
C HIS A 8 -10.34 15.57 -6.72
N PHE A 9 -9.99 14.73 -5.75
CA PHE A 9 -10.51 13.37 -5.68
C PHE A 9 -11.96 13.39 -5.17
N PRO A 10 -12.93 12.87 -5.94
CA PRO A 10 -14.35 13.15 -5.71
C PRO A 10 -15.01 12.36 -4.56
N VAL A 11 -14.26 11.53 -3.84
CA VAL A 11 -14.82 10.70 -2.76
C VAL A 11 -14.47 11.29 -1.40
N ALA A 12 -15.46 11.94 -0.78
CA ALA A 12 -15.28 12.56 0.53
C ALA A 12 -14.85 11.56 1.60
N GLY A 13 -13.87 11.95 2.42
CA GLY A 13 -13.32 11.14 3.51
C GLY A 13 -12.23 10.14 3.07
N PHE A 14 -11.76 10.23 1.83
CA PHE A 14 -10.62 9.46 1.35
C PHE A 14 -9.47 10.37 0.91
N ARG A 15 -8.25 9.96 1.25
CA ARG A 15 -6.99 10.64 0.90
C ARG A 15 -6.03 9.65 0.26
N PHE A 16 -5.15 10.16 -0.59
CA PHE A 16 -4.26 9.36 -1.41
C PHE A 16 -2.86 9.95 -1.40
N ALA A 17 -1.85 9.11 -1.57
CA ALA A 17 -0.51 9.57 -1.88
C ALA A 17 0.20 8.53 -2.75
N GLY A 18 1.03 9.02 -3.68
CA GLY A 18 1.92 8.19 -4.48
C GLY A 18 3.35 8.69 -4.36
N VAL A 19 4.29 7.79 -4.06
CA VAL A 19 5.71 8.12 -3.93
C VAL A 19 6.58 7.23 -4.80
N SER A 20 7.80 7.71 -5.03
CA SER A 20 8.85 6.95 -5.70
C SER A 20 9.90 6.58 -4.66
N CYS A 21 9.82 5.35 -4.13
CA CYS A 21 10.74 4.82 -3.12
C CYS A 21 11.82 3.89 -3.71
N GLY A 22 11.83 3.69 -5.03
CA GLY A 22 12.93 3.05 -5.75
C GLY A 22 12.86 1.53 -5.77
N ILE A 23 11.66 0.96 -5.70
CA ILE A 23 11.37 -0.44 -6.03
C ILE A 23 11.51 -0.63 -7.54
N LYS A 24 10.96 0.30 -8.33
CA LYS A 24 11.19 0.33 -9.78
C LYS A 24 12.57 0.93 -10.08
N PRO A 25 13.31 0.36 -11.05
CA PRO A 25 14.60 0.90 -11.44
C PRO A 25 14.43 2.26 -12.14
N LYS A 26 15.39 3.16 -11.96
CA LYS A 26 15.43 4.47 -12.63
C LYS A 26 15.92 4.29 -14.07
N THR A 27 15.02 3.92 -14.97
CA THR A 27 15.32 3.74 -16.41
C THR A 27 14.51 4.72 -17.26
N ALA A 28 14.93 4.89 -18.52
CA ALA A 28 14.20 5.70 -19.50
C ALA A 28 12.75 5.22 -19.70
N ALA A 29 12.49 3.92 -19.58
CA ALA A 29 11.15 3.33 -19.64
C ALA A 29 10.21 3.86 -18.55
N TYR A 30 10.76 4.41 -17.47
CA TYR A 30 10.04 4.91 -16.30
C TYR A 30 10.17 6.42 -16.11
N GLY A 31 10.62 7.16 -17.14
CA GLY A 31 10.72 8.62 -17.09
C GLY A 31 11.67 9.16 -16.01
N GLY A 32 12.65 8.35 -15.55
CA GLY A 32 13.64 8.76 -14.55
C GLY A 32 13.18 8.77 -13.08
N ARG A 33 11.87 8.82 -12.80
CA ARG A 33 11.28 8.71 -11.46
C ARG A 33 9.87 8.10 -11.54
N ALA A 34 9.76 6.78 -11.41
CA ALA A 34 8.46 6.12 -11.38
C ALA A 34 7.89 6.04 -9.97
N LEU A 35 6.62 6.41 -9.83
CA LEU A 35 5.83 6.08 -8.66
C LEU A 35 5.71 4.55 -8.55
N ASP A 36 6.02 4.05 -7.37
CA ASP A 36 6.12 2.63 -7.09
C ASP A 36 5.63 2.25 -5.69
N LEU A 37 5.14 3.21 -4.92
CA LEU A 37 4.34 2.98 -3.73
C LEU A 37 3.16 3.95 -3.71
N ALA A 38 1.97 3.44 -3.40
CA ALA A 38 0.76 4.21 -3.21
C ALA A 38 0.12 3.88 -1.86
N LEU A 39 -0.53 4.87 -1.28
CA LEU A 39 -1.25 4.77 -0.02
C LEU A 39 -2.63 5.38 -0.19
N ILE A 40 -3.65 4.63 0.18
CA ILE A 40 -5.06 5.08 0.23
C ILE A 40 -5.47 5.06 1.68
N ILE A 41 -6.12 6.13 2.15
CA ILE A 41 -6.52 6.31 3.54
C ILE A 41 -7.98 6.72 3.57
N SER A 42 -8.75 6.14 4.47
CA SER A 42 -10.06 6.62 4.87
C SER A 42 -9.99 7.27 6.24
N ASP A 43 -10.65 8.41 6.39
CA ASP A 43 -10.72 9.14 7.66
C ASP A 43 -11.56 8.39 8.73
N ARG A 44 -12.28 7.33 8.32
CA ARG A 44 -13.11 6.49 9.18
C ARG A 44 -13.01 5.00 8.82
N PRO A 45 -13.24 4.08 9.77
CA PRO A 45 -13.40 2.66 9.48
C PRO A 45 -14.41 2.41 8.36
N CYS A 46 -14.03 1.54 7.42
CA CYS A 46 -14.82 1.20 6.24
C CYS A 46 -15.13 -0.29 6.19
N ASN A 47 -16.33 -0.58 5.66
CA ASN A 47 -16.64 -1.92 5.16
C ASN A 47 -15.81 -2.18 3.91
N ALA A 48 -15.06 -3.28 3.92
CA ALA A 48 -14.21 -3.71 2.83
C ALA A 48 -14.59 -5.13 2.39
N ALA A 49 -14.49 -5.36 1.09
CA ALA A 49 -14.65 -6.68 0.49
C ALA A 49 -13.57 -6.86 -0.57
N GLY A 50 -13.00 -8.06 -0.63
CA GLY A 50 -11.93 -8.42 -1.54
C GLY A 50 -12.25 -9.70 -2.30
N VAL A 51 -12.03 -9.68 -3.62
CA VAL A 51 -12.00 -10.89 -4.43
C VAL A 51 -10.56 -11.18 -4.81
N PHE A 52 -10.14 -12.42 -4.59
CA PHE A 52 -8.74 -12.81 -4.70
C PHE A 52 -8.54 -13.84 -5.80
N THR A 53 -7.29 -13.93 -6.29
CA THR A 53 -6.93 -14.93 -7.29
C THR A 53 -7.19 -16.36 -6.80
N LYS A 54 -7.62 -17.23 -7.74
CA LYS A 54 -7.77 -18.68 -7.55
C LYS A 54 -6.50 -19.46 -7.96
N ASN A 55 -5.41 -18.75 -8.28
CA ASN A 55 -4.13 -19.38 -8.61
C ASN A 55 -3.64 -20.26 -7.43
N GLN A 56 -3.00 -21.38 -7.75
CA GLN A 56 -2.36 -22.28 -6.79
C GLN A 56 -1.17 -21.63 -6.06
N PHE A 57 -0.59 -20.59 -6.63
CA PHE A 57 0.53 -19.83 -6.05
C PHE A 57 0.11 -18.38 -5.75
N PRO A 58 -0.75 -18.14 -4.73
CA PRO A 58 -1.08 -16.78 -4.32
C PRO A 58 0.16 -16.07 -3.77
N ALA A 59 0.25 -14.76 -4.02
CA ALA A 59 1.27 -13.92 -3.41
C ALA A 59 1.05 -13.83 -1.89
N ALA A 60 2.10 -13.56 -1.12
CA ALA A 60 1.98 -13.34 0.32
C ALA A 60 0.93 -12.29 0.72
N PRO A 61 0.83 -11.09 0.08
CA PRO A 61 -0.22 -10.13 0.36
C PRO A 61 -1.64 -10.67 0.17
N VAL A 62 -1.86 -11.57 -0.80
CA VAL A 62 -3.19 -12.17 -1.03
C VAL A 62 -3.62 -13.03 0.14
N LEU A 63 -2.69 -13.76 0.76
CA LEU A 63 -2.97 -14.59 1.92
C LEU A 63 -3.23 -13.71 3.16
N PHE A 64 -2.38 -12.69 3.35
CA PHE A 64 -2.51 -11.72 4.45
C PHE A 64 -3.84 -10.95 4.42
N ASP A 65 -4.22 -10.39 3.26
CA ASP A 65 -5.44 -9.61 3.11
C ASP A 65 -6.71 -10.46 3.25
N LYS A 66 -6.67 -11.74 2.86
CA LYS A 66 -7.79 -12.68 3.08
C LYS A 66 -8.06 -12.87 4.56
N GLU A 67 -7.01 -13.05 5.36
CA GLU A 67 -7.11 -13.20 6.81
C GLU A 67 -7.58 -11.89 7.45
N THR A 68 -6.99 -10.77 7.06
CA THR A 68 -7.35 -9.44 7.59
C THR A 68 -8.81 -9.09 7.31
N LEU A 69 -9.33 -9.39 6.12
CA LEU A 69 -10.75 -9.19 5.79
C LEU A 69 -11.69 -10.20 6.46
N ALA A 70 -11.22 -11.42 6.74
CA ALA A 70 -12.01 -12.39 7.49
C ALA A 70 -12.19 -11.96 8.96
N ASP A 71 -11.14 -11.39 9.54
CA ASP A 71 -11.11 -10.96 10.94
C ASP A 71 -11.76 -9.59 11.16
N ASN A 72 -11.54 -8.64 10.23
CA ASN A 72 -11.97 -7.25 10.40
C ASN A 72 -12.57 -6.61 9.12
N PRO A 73 -13.68 -7.15 8.58
CA PRO A 73 -14.27 -6.66 7.33
C PRO A 73 -14.84 -5.24 7.41
N ALA A 74 -15.10 -4.71 8.61
CA ALA A 74 -15.71 -3.39 8.83
C ALA A 74 -14.75 -2.34 9.40
N GLY A 75 -13.49 -2.70 9.63
CA GLY A 75 -12.51 -1.86 10.30
C GLY A 75 -11.36 -1.37 9.42
N ILE A 76 -11.43 -1.57 8.11
CA ILE A 76 -10.34 -1.18 7.20
C ILE A 76 -10.31 0.34 7.04
N GLN A 77 -9.13 0.93 7.12
CA GLN A 77 -8.89 2.36 6.97
C GLN A 77 -7.75 2.70 6.03
N ALA A 78 -6.88 1.75 5.69
CA ALA A 78 -5.80 2.01 4.76
C ALA A 78 -5.56 0.86 3.79
N VAL A 79 -4.99 1.21 2.65
CA VAL A 79 -4.50 0.28 1.65
C VAL A 79 -3.14 0.77 1.18
N VAL A 80 -2.10 -0.04 1.37
CA VAL A 80 -0.77 0.23 0.81
C VAL A 80 -0.52 -0.66 -0.39
N ILE A 81 -0.05 -0.06 -1.49
CA ILE A 81 0.22 -0.76 -2.74
C ILE A 81 1.65 -0.50 -3.16
N ASN A 82 2.44 -1.55 -3.39
CA ASN A 82 3.74 -1.42 -4.02
C ASN A 82 3.73 -1.97 -5.46
N ALA A 83 4.55 -1.38 -6.33
CA ALA A 83 4.71 -1.80 -7.72
C ALA A 83 6.19 -2.02 -8.07
N GLY A 84 6.47 -3.05 -8.87
CA GLY A 84 7.83 -3.48 -9.24
C GLY A 84 8.28 -4.76 -8.54
N ASN A 85 7.63 -5.15 -7.43
CA ASN A 85 7.86 -6.42 -6.74
C ASN A 85 6.51 -7.02 -6.33
N ALA A 86 6.24 -8.27 -6.72
CA ALA A 86 4.95 -8.93 -6.46
C ALA A 86 4.82 -9.52 -5.05
N ASN A 87 5.92 -9.62 -4.29
CA ASN A 87 5.99 -10.37 -3.03
C ASN A 87 5.33 -11.76 -3.13
N ALA A 88 5.61 -12.45 -4.24
CA ALA A 88 5.07 -13.76 -4.56
C ALA A 88 6.19 -14.79 -4.59
N CYS A 89 5.89 -16.02 -4.16
CA CYS A 89 6.86 -17.11 -4.01
C CYS A 89 8.04 -16.75 -3.06
N THR A 90 7.76 -15.99 -2.01
CA THR A 90 8.74 -15.49 -1.03
C THR A 90 8.68 -16.19 0.34
N GLY A 91 7.84 -17.23 0.47
CA GLY A 91 7.72 -18.04 1.68
C GLY A 91 7.22 -17.26 2.91
N GLU A 92 7.58 -17.74 4.10
CA GLU A 92 7.20 -17.11 5.38
C GLU A 92 7.69 -15.67 5.50
N GLN A 93 8.88 -15.37 4.97
CA GLN A 93 9.40 -14.01 4.96
C GLN A 93 8.50 -13.07 4.15
N GLY A 94 7.90 -13.55 3.07
CA GLY A 94 6.93 -12.77 2.29
C GLY A 94 5.70 -12.36 3.10
N LEU A 95 5.17 -13.29 3.90
CA LEU A 95 4.05 -13.04 4.81
C LEU A 95 4.44 -12.08 5.93
N ALA A 96 5.60 -12.29 6.55
CA ALA A 96 6.14 -11.39 7.57
C ALA A 96 6.33 -9.97 7.02
N ASN A 97 6.80 -9.83 5.78
CA ASN A 97 6.96 -8.54 5.11
C ASN A 97 5.62 -7.85 4.81
N ALA A 98 4.58 -8.61 4.43
CA ALA A 98 3.24 -8.07 4.25
C ALA A 98 2.68 -7.55 5.59
N ALA A 99 2.76 -8.35 6.64
CA ALA A 99 2.35 -7.94 7.99
C ALA A 99 3.14 -6.73 8.52
N ALA A 100 4.46 -6.69 8.27
CA ALA A 100 5.29 -5.55 8.64
C ALA A 100 4.91 -4.29 7.85
N SER A 101 4.59 -4.40 6.56
CA SER A 101 4.13 -3.28 5.74
C SER A 101 2.82 -2.70 6.26
N ALA A 102 1.86 -3.56 6.64
CA ALA A 102 0.61 -3.12 7.27
C ALA A 102 0.87 -2.39 8.60
N ARG A 103 1.70 -2.96 9.49
CA ARG A 103 2.06 -2.33 10.76
C ARG A 103 2.72 -0.98 10.60
N LEU A 104 3.62 -0.83 9.62
CA LEU A 104 4.27 0.45 9.33
C LEU A 104 3.27 1.53 8.93
N VAL A 105 2.24 1.17 8.16
CA VAL A 105 1.15 2.10 7.80
C VAL A 105 0.33 2.44 9.03
N GLU A 106 -0.05 1.44 9.83
CA GLU A 106 -0.84 1.61 11.03
C GLU A 106 -0.14 2.51 12.05
N GLU A 107 1.16 2.30 12.29
CA GLU A 107 1.99 3.17 13.12
C GLU A 107 2.12 4.58 12.56
N ALA A 108 2.38 4.72 11.25
CA ALA A 108 2.55 6.02 10.62
C ALA A 108 1.26 6.85 10.56
N LEU A 109 0.10 6.22 10.65
CA LEU A 109 -1.21 6.85 10.57
C LEU A 109 -2.00 6.79 11.89
N GLU A 110 -1.42 6.21 12.94
CA GLU A 110 -2.07 6.00 14.24
C GLU A 110 -3.39 5.22 14.12
N LEU A 111 -3.41 4.19 13.26
CA LEU A 111 -4.56 3.32 13.03
C LEU A 111 -4.52 2.09 13.94
N PRO A 112 -5.69 1.49 14.27
CA PRO A 112 -5.73 0.22 14.98
C PRO A 112 -5.11 -0.91 14.14
N GLY A 113 -4.58 -1.93 14.82
CA GLY A 113 -4.03 -3.11 14.15
C GLY A 113 -5.10 -3.87 13.36
N GLY A 114 -4.74 -4.34 12.17
CA GLY A 114 -5.67 -5.03 11.26
C GLY A 114 -6.59 -4.06 10.50
N ALA A 115 -6.21 -2.77 10.40
CA ALA A 115 -6.95 -1.77 9.64
C ALA A 115 -6.37 -1.53 8.24
N THR A 116 -5.25 -2.19 7.90
CA THR A 116 -4.54 -1.99 6.63
C THR A 116 -4.52 -3.24 5.76
N LEU A 117 -4.87 -3.07 4.48
CA LEU A 117 -4.64 -4.06 3.42
C LEU A 117 -3.34 -3.77 2.65
N VAL A 118 -2.69 -4.81 2.14
CA VAL A 118 -1.38 -4.73 1.49
C VAL A 118 -1.45 -5.38 0.12
N LEU A 119 -1.16 -4.62 -0.94
CA LEU A 119 -1.15 -5.12 -2.31
C LEU A 119 0.25 -4.99 -2.92
N SER A 120 0.65 -5.99 -3.70
CA SER A 120 1.94 -6.00 -4.38
C SER A 120 1.81 -6.46 -5.82
N THR A 121 2.53 -5.82 -6.73
CA THR A 121 2.60 -6.24 -8.14
C THR A 121 4.00 -6.04 -8.70
N GLY A 122 4.44 -6.95 -9.59
CA GLY A 122 5.74 -6.86 -10.25
C GLY A 122 6.44 -8.20 -10.38
N VAL A 123 7.77 -8.19 -10.16
CA VAL A 123 8.59 -9.40 -10.32
C VAL A 123 8.30 -10.42 -9.22
N ILE A 124 8.19 -11.70 -9.59
CA ILE A 124 7.95 -12.85 -8.70
C ILE A 124 9.30 -13.45 -8.24
N GLY A 125 9.35 -13.95 -7.00
CA GLY A 125 10.50 -14.69 -6.46
C GLY A 125 11.63 -13.83 -5.91
N LEU A 126 11.46 -12.50 -5.85
CA LEU A 126 12.44 -11.59 -5.25
C LEU A 126 11.98 -11.13 -3.86
N PRO A 127 12.89 -11.05 -2.87
CA PRO A 127 12.55 -10.52 -1.55
C PRO A 127 12.09 -9.06 -1.67
N LEU A 128 11.08 -8.70 -0.88
CA LEU A 128 10.58 -7.34 -0.82
C LEU A 128 11.64 -6.44 -0.15
N PRO A 129 12.06 -5.31 -0.77
CA PRO A 129 13.08 -4.44 -0.19
C PRO A 129 12.48 -3.57 0.93
N MET A 130 12.36 -4.14 2.13
CA MET A 130 11.61 -3.53 3.24
C MET A 130 12.11 -2.15 3.66
N GLU A 131 13.40 -1.86 3.58
CA GLU A 131 13.93 -0.51 3.87
C GLU A 131 13.32 0.56 2.94
N LYS A 132 13.14 0.23 1.66
CA LYS A 132 12.51 1.13 0.68
C LYS A 132 11.01 1.24 0.91
N ILE A 133 10.36 0.14 1.27
CA ILE A 133 8.94 0.11 1.62
C ILE A 133 8.68 1.01 2.82
N GLU A 134 9.46 0.86 3.89
CA GLU A 134 9.32 1.68 5.10
C GLU A 134 9.51 3.17 4.79
N ALA A 135 10.60 3.53 4.11
CA ALA A 135 10.85 4.92 3.73
C ALA A 135 9.69 5.48 2.88
N GLY A 136 9.21 4.70 1.90
CA GLY A 136 8.08 5.08 1.05
C GLY A 136 6.76 5.23 1.82
N ILE A 137 6.45 4.33 2.76
CA ILE A 137 5.26 4.42 3.60
C ILE A 137 5.29 5.70 4.43
N ARG A 138 6.43 6.00 5.08
CA ARG A 138 6.58 7.22 5.89
C ARG A 138 6.42 8.48 5.04
N GLU A 139 7.03 8.53 3.85
CA GLU A 139 6.87 9.66 2.93
C GLU A 139 5.41 9.81 2.45
N ALA A 140 4.77 8.71 2.03
CA ALA A 140 3.39 8.72 1.56
C ALA A 140 2.41 9.13 2.67
N ALA A 141 2.63 8.69 3.90
CA ALA A 141 1.81 9.07 5.05
C ALA A 141 1.88 10.58 5.34
N VAL A 142 3.06 11.20 5.20
CA VAL A 142 3.21 12.66 5.32
C VAL A 142 2.49 13.38 4.20
N LEU A 143 2.66 12.95 2.95
CA LEU A 143 2.01 13.57 1.80
C LEU A 143 0.49 13.48 1.88
N ALA A 144 -0.06 12.32 2.22
CA ALA A 144 -1.50 12.11 2.35
C ALA A 144 -2.14 12.93 3.49
N ARG A 145 -1.36 13.41 4.47
CA ARG A 145 -1.84 14.38 5.48
C ARG A 145 -1.89 15.81 4.92
N SER A 146 -0.99 16.15 4.00
CA SER A 146 -0.85 17.51 3.44
C SER A 146 -1.85 17.85 2.34
N GLU A 147 -2.48 16.87 1.68
CA GLU A 147 -3.50 17.11 0.63
C GLU A 147 -4.89 17.50 1.18
N THR A 148 -4.97 17.84 2.47
CA THR A 148 -6.19 18.38 3.09
C THR A 148 -6.13 19.92 3.02
N GLY A 149 -6.40 20.50 1.84
CA GLY A 149 -6.38 21.95 1.62
C GLY A 149 -7.25 22.39 0.47
#